data_AF-A0A2M4AL62-F1
#
_entry.id   AF-A0A2M4AL62-F1
#
_cell.length_a   1.000
_cell.length_b   1.000
_cell.length_c   1.000
_cell.angle_alpha   90.00
_cell.angle_beta   90.00
_cell.angle_gamma   90.00
#
_symmetry.space_group_name_H-M   'P 1'
#
loop_
_entity.id
_entity.type
_entity.pdbx_description
1 polymer ?
#
loop_
_entity_poly.entity_id
_entity_poly.type
_entity_poly.pdbx_seq_one_letter_code
_entity_poly.pdbx_strand_id
1 'polypeptide(L)'
;LETHTHNFTLNYPYGGGKRFKGENVFGILRAPRIASTESIVISVPYRPPETVHTDVSAGVPLMLAFADFARKKKYWAKDIIFLVTEQEQLGMQAWLEAYHGTDDGPRILDAGSLRARAGSIQAAINLEVQSLDVSHINLKIEGLNGQLPNLDLHNLVQKLSSKNGIVAGYKQTSSSPKRSYRYQDKLENMLSMVFSQASGVPTGNHGLFHKYGIEALTLEAVKREKAQAQNQEVGSLLRIIEGISRSLNNLLERFHQSFFFYLLVSNDRFVSIGDYMPSLALMAGSLLIKAFIHYLSIYYSDDDEIDGSEQEAVQKQKPSTDIGYFSVGIVLLVAHSIGALAMFLPHSATVSRYLYEANLSTQLGLFTLLISISTIAVTLPAFCSLTPLNGDALQVAVLLELGTVLLAVGMLNFSLGFLLSVVLVPFIILLRPTISSRSRLLSWFCCLLLHPMNLMYFVLVGFTWYLFPELALKPLLTKALAATMDALTYSVVDSMIYGNWLFDLVSLIFIPSWILLWVLLFPRTELTVSPKLKTKNN
;
A
#
# COMPACT_ATOMS: atom_id res chain seq x y z
N LEU A 1 -26.77 -25.38 13.24
CA LEU A 1 -25.97 -24.14 13.10
C LEU A 1 -25.48 -23.81 14.49
N GLU A 2 -24.18 -23.92 14.72
CA GLU A 2 -23.54 -23.60 16.00
C GLU A 2 -23.27 -22.09 16.01
N THR A 3 -23.95 -21.32 16.85
CA THR A 3 -23.85 -19.85 16.87
C THR A 3 -23.04 -19.39 18.09
N HIS A 4 -22.10 -18.48 17.85
CA HIS A 4 -21.17 -17.98 18.85
C HIS A 4 -20.97 -16.47 18.70
N THR A 5 -20.64 -15.82 19.81
CA THR A 5 -20.14 -14.44 19.82
C THR A 5 -18.63 -14.44 20.03
N HIS A 6 -17.97 -13.41 19.53
CA HIS A 6 -16.53 -13.21 19.60
C HIS A 6 -16.23 -11.76 19.99
N ASN A 7 -15.70 -11.59 21.20
CA ASN A 7 -15.41 -10.27 21.75
C ASN A 7 -13.94 -9.93 21.51
N PHE A 8 -13.67 -8.70 21.10
CA PHE A 8 -12.34 -8.17 20.90
C PHE A 8 -12.21 -6.78 21.53
N THR A 9 -10.97 -6.37 21.82
CA THR A 9 -10.68 -5.05 22.40
C THR A 9 -9.56 -4.36 21.62
N LEU A 10 -9.83 -3.16 21.11
CA LEU A 10 -8.81 -2.27 20.57
C LEU A 10 -8.30 -1.35 21.69
N ASN A 11 -7.02 -1.51 22.02
CA ASN A 11 -6.28 -0.56 22.85
C ASN A 11 -5.82 0.58 21.94
N TYR A 12 -6.64 1.64 21.84
CA TYR A 12 -6.42 2.67 20.83
C TYR A 12 -5.06 3.36 21.03
N PRO A 13 -4.17 3.31 20.02
CA PRO A 13 -2.88 3.96 20.11
C PRO A 13 -3.10 5.47 20.26
N TYR A 14 -2.29 6.15 21.07
CA TYR A 14 -2.39 7.59 21.35
C TYR A 14 -3.65 8.02 22.11
N GLY A 15 -4.48 7.07 22.55
CA GLY A 15 -5.72 7.35 23.28
C GLY A 15 -5.59 7.59 24.79
N GLY A 16 -4.37 7.60 25.34
CA GLY A 16 -4.18 7.68 26.80
C GLY A 16 -4.73 6.49 27.57
N GLY A 17 -4.72 5.30 26.97
CA GLY A 17 -5.29 4.09 27.55
C GLY A 17 -6.78 3.88 27.27
N LYS A 18 -7.40 4.67 26.38
CA LYS A 18 -8.74 4.40 25.86
C LYS A 18 -8.81 3.01 25.23
N ARG A 19 -9.83 2.24 25.63
CA ARG A 19 -10.11 0.90 25.12
C ARG A 19 -11.48 0.89 24.47
N PHE A 20 -11.55 0.40 23.23
CA PHE A 20 -12.80 0.17 22.51
C PHE A 20 -13.07 -1.32 22.46
N LYS A 21 -14.29 -1.73 22.79
CA LYS A 21 -14.71 -3.13 22.73
C LYS A 21 -15.62 -3.31 21.53
N GLY A 22 -15.50 -4.45 20.85
CA GLY A 22 -16.41 -4.86 19.80
C GLY A 22 -16.79 -6.33 19.95
N GLU A 23 -17.88 -6.72 19.29
CA GLU A 23 -18.45 -8.06 19.30
C GLU A 23 -18.81 -8.50 17.88
N ASN A 24 -18.12 -9.53 17.39
CA ASN A 24 -18.51 -10.23 16.18
C ASN A 24 -19.48 -11.36 16.51
N VAL A 25 -20.34 -11.72 15.56
CA VAL A 25 -21.25 -12.87 15.66
C VAL A 25 -20.95 -13.82 14.53
N PHE A 26 -20.76 -15.10 14.82
CA PHE A 26 -20.53 -16.10 13.78
C PHE A 26 -21.30 -17.40 14.03
N GLY A 27 -21.64 -18.08 12.94
CA GLY A 27 -22.33 -19.35 12.94
C GLY A 27 -21.60 -20.38 12.09
N ILE A 28 -21.43 -21.60 12.60
CA ILE A 28 -20.80 -22.70 11.85
C ILE A 28 -21.87 -23.73 11.45
N LEU A 29 -21.96 -23.99 10.15
CA LEU A 29 -22.70 -25.11 9.59
C LEU A 29 -21.70 -26.23 9.26
N ARG A 30 -21.76 -27.33 10.01
CA ARG A 30 -20.91 -28.49 9.81
C ARG A 30 -21.27 -29.24 8.52
N ALA A 31 -20.27 -29.65 7.76
CA ALA A 31 -20.43 -30.48 6.58
C ALA A 31 -20.96 -31.87 6.95
N PRO A 32 -22.05 -32.36 6.32
CA PRO A 32 -22.57 -33.71 6.59
C PRO A 32 -21.79 -34.83 5.87
N ARG A 33 -20.98 -34.55 4.84
CA ARG A 33 -20.35 -35.58 3.99
C ARG A 33 -18.91 -35.95 4.35
N ILE A 34 -18.11 -35.00 4.80
CA ILE A 34 -16.67 -35.17 5.06
C ILE A 34 -16.38 -34.68 6.47
N ALA A 35 -15.27 -35.13 7.05
CA ALA A 35 -14.73 -34.54 8.26
C ALA A 35 -14.57 -33.01 8.10
N SER A 36 -14.93 -32.25 9.13
CA SER A 36 -14.88 -30.78 9.20
C SER A 36 -13.45 -30.19 9.17
N THR A 37 -12.62 -30.63 8.23
CA THR A 37 -11.21 -30.24 8.06
C THR A 37 -11.02 -29.02 7.19
N GLU A 38 -12.04 -28.63 6.43
CA GLU A 38 -12.03 -27.49 5.53
C GLU A 38 -13.30 -26.64 5.71
N SER A 39 -13.19 -25.34 5.47
CA SER A 39 -14.32 -24.42 5.57
C SER A 39 -14.33 -23.33 4.48
N ILE A 40 -15.51 -22.75 4.27
CA ILE A 40 -15.75 -21.57 3.44
C ILE A 40 -16.37 -20.51 4.34
N VAL A 41 -15.93 -19.25 4.21
CA VAL A 41 -16.50 -18.13 4.97
C VAL A 41 -17.43 -17.32 4.07
N ILE A 42 -18.62 -17.01 4.59
CA ILE A 42 -19.51 -15.98 4.04
C ILE A 42 -19.63 -14.90 5.10
N SER A 43 -19.09 -13.72 4.82
CA SER A 43 -19.07 -12.62 5.77
C SER A 43 -19.96 -11.46 5.33
N VAL A 44 -20.51 -10.75 6.32
CA VAL A 44 -21.28 -9.52 6.14
C VAL A 44 -20.80 -8.49 7.16
N PRO A 45 -20.40 -7.27 6.74
CA PRO A 45 -20.15 -6.19 7.70
C PRO A 45 -21.47 -5.66 8.25
N TYR A 46 -21.55 -5.51 9.58
CA TYR A 46 -22.63 -4.77 10.22
C TYR A 46 -22.25 -3.29 10.32
N ARG A 47 -23.06 -2.44 9.68
CA ARG A 47 -22.91 -0.98 9.73
C ARG A 47 -24.08 -0.40 10.54
N PRO A 48 -23.82 0.33 11.64
CA PRO A 48 -24.88 0.95 12.42
C PRO A 48 -25.56 2.09 11.63
N PRO A 49 -26.85 2.39 11.86
CA PRO A 49 -27.58 3.42 11.09
C PRO A 49 -26.93 4.81 11.09
N GLU A 50 -26.11 5.11 12.10
CA GLU A 50 -25.40 6.38 12.27
C GLU A 50 -24.10 6.47 11.44
N THR A 51 -23.74 5.41 10.72
CA THR A 51 -22.51 5.38 9.91
C THR A 51 -22.54 6.36 8.74
N VAL A 52 -21.37 6.86 8.34
CA VAL A 52 -21.19 7.63 7.10
C VAL A 52 -21.08 6.73 5.86
N HIS A 53 -20.84 5.43 6.07
CA HIS A 53 -20.71 4.46 4.99
C HIS A 53 -22.07 4.07 4.42
N THR A 54 -22.07 3.57 3.18
CA THR A 54 -23.29 3.12 2.52
C THR A 54 -23.97 2.01 3.33
N ASP A 55 -25.28 2.12 3.53
CA ASP A 55 -26.05 1.08 4.21
C ASP A 55 -25.97 -0.25 3.46
N VAL A 56 -25.65 -1.32 4.19
CA VAL A 56 -25.56 -2.71 3.70
C VAL A 56 -26.35 -3.68 4.59
N SER A 57 -27.31 -3.16 5.35
CA SER A 57 -28.16 -3.91 6.28
C SER A 57 -28.88 -5.10 5.65
N ALA A 58 -29.20 -5.03 4.35
CA ALA A 58 -29.81 -6.13 3.60
C ALA A 58 -28.92 -7.38 3.45
N GLY A 59 -27.61 -7.26 3.71
CA GLY A 59 -26.67 -8.38 3.68
C GLY A 59 -26.94 -9.43 4.77
N VAL A 60 -27.33 -8.98 5.97
CA VAL A 60 -27.56 -9.89 7.11
C VAL A 60 -28.77 -10.80 6.86
N PRO A 61 -29.97 -10.29 6.49
CA PRO A 61 -31.10 -11.14 6.11
C PRO A 61 -30.79 -12.09 4.95
N LEU A 62 -30.05 -11.64 3.94
CA LEU A 62 -29.66 -12.47 2.79
C LEU A 62 -28.79 -13.65 3.23
N MET A 63 -27.79 -13.38 4.08
CA MET A 63 -26.93 -14.41 4.66
C MET A 63 -27.73 -15.40 5.50
N LEU A 64 -28.64 -14.92 6.35
CA LEU A 64 -29.51 -15.78 7.18
C LEU A 64 -30.46 -16.64 6.33
N ALA A 65 -31.02 -16.08 5.25
CA ALA A 65 -31.84 -16.84 4.31
C ALA A 65 -31.03 -17.94 3.61
N PHE A 66 -29.79 -17.64 3.21
CA PHE A 66 -28.89 -18.65 2.66
C PHE A 66 -28.48 -19.69 3.71
N ALA A 67 -28.26 -19.31 4.97
CA ALA A 67 -27.95 -20.23 6.05
C ALA A 67 -29.10 -21.22 6.33
N ASP A 68 -30.36 -20.74 6.35
CA ASP A 68 -31.54 -21.61 6.46
C ASP A 68 -31.66 -22.59 5.29
N PHE A 69 -31.40 -22.11 4.07
CA PHE A 69 -31.36 -22.96 2.88
C PHE A 69 -30.26 -24.01 2.97
N ALA A 70 -29.02 -23.59 3.26
CA ALA A 70 -27.84 -24.45 3.30
C ALA A 70 -27.98 -25.56 4.34
N ARG A 71 -28.56 -25.24 5.51
CA ARG A 71 -28.85 -26.21 6.58
C ARG A 71 -29.73 -27.37 6.11
N LYS A 72 -30.65 -27.15 5.17
CA LYS A 72 -31.56 -28.17 4.64
C LYS A 72 -30.90 -29.08 3.60
N LYS A 73 -29.68 -28.76 3.13
CA LYS A 73 -29.00 -29.48 2.06
C LYS A 73 -27.90 -30.40 2.61
N LYS A 74 -27.81 -31.61 2.06
CA LYS A 74 -26.87 -32.66 2.48
C LYS A 74 -25.63 -32.81 1.58
N TYR A 75 -25.44 -31.90 0.63
CA TYR A 75 -24.36 -32.00 -0.36
C TYR A 75 -23.07 -31.27 0.04
N TRP A 76 -23.06 -30.57 1.18
CA TRP A 76 -21.89 -29.87 1.67
C TRP A 76 -20.81 -30.85 2.12
N ALA A 77 -19.59 -30.59 1.66
CA ALA A 77 -18.36 -31.31 1.94
C ALA A 77 -17.39 -30.45 2.79
N LYS A 78 -17.55 -29.12 2.77
CA LYS A 78 -16.82 -28.17 3.62
C LYS A 78 -17.76 -27.50 4.60
N ASP A 79 -17.26 -27.17 5.79
CA ASP A 79 -18.02 -26.37 6.75
C ASP A 79 -18.29 -24.99 6.17
N ILE A 80 -19.45 -24.39 6.48
CA ILE A 80 -19.76 -23.01 6.09
C ILE A 80 -19.80 -22.15 7.35
N ILE A 81 -18.94 -21.14 7.40
CA ILE A 81 -18.89 -20.13 8.45
C ILE A 81 -19.67 -18.92 7.96
N PHE A 82 -20.70 -18.52 8.69
CA PHE A 82 -21.44 -17.29 8.50
C PHE A 82 -20.94 -16.27 9.52
N LEU A 83 -20.33 -15.17 9.06
CA LEU A 83 -19.66 -14.20 9.93
C LEU A 83 -20.28 -12.81 9.77
N VAL A 84 -20.78 -12.23 10.86
CA VAL A 84 -21.18 -10.83 10.93
C VAL A 84 -20.13 -10.08 11.73
N THR A 85 -19.45 -9.12 11.10
CA THR A 85 -18.37 -8.35 11.75
C THR A 85 -18.87 -6.99 12.18
N GLU A 86 -18.57 -6.62 13.42
CA GLU A 86 -18.73 -5.24 13.90
C GLU A 86 -17.49 -4.42 13.53
N GLN A 87 -17.65 -3.11 13.26
CA GLN A 87 -16.55 -2.22 12.88
C GLN A 87 -15.77 -2.69 11.63
N GLU A 88 -16.47 -3.30 10.67
CA GLU A 88 -15.96 -3.75 9.35
C GLU A 88 -14.61 -4.48 9.42
N GLN A 89 -13.53 -3.80 9.05
CA GLN A 89 -12.18 -4.34 8.93
C GLN A 89 -11.58 -4.68 10.30
N LEU A 90 -11.89 -3.89 11.34
CA LEU A 90 -11.37 -4.11 12.69
C LEU A 90 -11.91 -5.43 13.27
N GLY A 91 -13.23 -5.64 13.17
CA GLY A 91 -13.84 -6.90 13.62
C GLY A 91 -13.37 -8.09 12.80
N MET A 92 -13.22 -7.93 11.48
CA MET A 92 -12.68 -8.98 10.62
C MET A 92 -11.23 -9.35 10.99
N GLN A 93 -10.37 -8.36 11.21
CA GLN A 93 -8.99 -8.54 11.63
C GLN A 93 -8.91 -9.31 12.96
N ALA A 94 -9.69 -8.88 13.96
CA ALA A 94 -9.74 -9.53 15.26
C ALA A 94 -10.23 -10.98 15.14
N TRP A 95 -11.25 -11.23 14.33
CA TRP A 95 -11.79 -12.59 14.14
C TRP A 95 -10.77 -13.50 13.47
N LEU A 96 -10.07 -13.01 12.44
CA LEU A 96 -9.04 -13.79 11.75
C LEU A 96 -7.83 -14.09 12.65
N GLU A 97 -7.36 -13.13 13.45
CA GLU A 97 -6.28 -13.36 14.42
C GLU A 97 -6.70 -14.42 15.45
N ALA A 98 -7.89 -14.30 16.01
CA ALA A 98 -8.43 -15.29 16.96
C ALA A 98 -8.65 -16.67 16.31
N TYR A 99 -8.96 -16.73 15.02
CA TYR A 99 -9.14 -17.96 14.27
C TYR A 99 -7.82 -18.71 14.06
N HIS A 100 -6.78 -17.99 13.65
CA HIS A 100 -5.45 -18.54 13.36
C HIS A 100 -4.56 -18.71 14.61
N GLY A 101 -4.96 -18.17 15.76
CA GLY A 101 -4.26 -18.37 17.04
C GLY A 101 -2.93 -17.63 17.12
N THR A 102 -2.87 -16.39 16.61
CA THR A 102 -1.67 -15.56 16.68
C THR A 102 -1.52 -14.93 18.08
N ASP A 103 -1.00 -15.72 19.02
CA ASP A 103 -0.73 -15.31 20.41
C ASP A 103 0.62 -14.56 20.56
N ASP A 104 0.84 -13.42 19.88
CA ASP A 104 2.04 -12.59 20.15
C ASP A 104 1.71 -11.39 21.05
N GLY A 105 1.62 -11.63 22.36
CA GLY A 105 1.75 -10.58 23.38
C GLY A 105 0.66 -9.49 23.41
N PRO A 106 0.84 -8.43 24.24
CA PRO A 106 -0.12 -7.35 24.37
C PRO A 106 -0.09 -6.46 23.11
N ARG A 107 -0.87 -6.85 22.11
CA ARG A 107 -1.04 -6.11 20.86
C ARG A 107 -2.00 -4.94 21.05
N ILE A 108 -1.90 -4.00 20.11
CA ILE A 108 -2.85 -2.88 19.96
C ILE A 108 -4.27 -3.42 19.78
N LEU A 109 -4.43 -4.52 19.04
CA LEU A 109 -5.66 -5.27 18.93
C LEU A 109 -5.58 -6.55 19.77
N ASP A 110 -6.36 -6.62 20.86
CA ASP A 110 -6.62 -7.86 21.57
C ASP A 110 -7.74 -8.60 20.86
N ALA A 111 -7.35 -9.60 20.07
CA ALA A 111 -8.25 -10.43 19.29
C ALA A 111 -9.14 -11.32 20.17
N GLY A 112 -8.81 -11.59 21.43
CA GLY A 112 -9.54 -12.54 22.26
C GLY A 112 -9.50 -13.97 21.71
N SER A 113 -10.40 -14.84 22.22
CA SER A 113 -10.43 -16.27 21.87
C SER A 113 -11.76 -16.69 21.22
N LEU A 114 -11.71 -17.57 20.22
CA LEU A 114 -12.91 -18.18 19.65
C LEU A 114 -13.38 -19.40 20.46
N ARG A 115 -14.68 -19.43 20.79
CA ARG A 115 -15.31 -20.57 21.48
C ARG A 115 -15.46 -21.83 20.60
N ALA A 116 -15.48 -21.64 19.29
CA ALA A 116 -15.58 -22.71 18.31
C ALA A 116 -14.79 -22.34 17.06
N ARG A 117 -14.25 -23.36 16.40
CA ARG A 117 -13.53 -23.23 15.12
C ARG A 117 -14.02 -24.29 14.13
N ALA A 118 -13.86 -24.00 12.85
CA ALA A 118 -13.98 -24.96 11.76
C ALA A 118 -12.58 -25.35 11.28
N GLY A 119 -12.49 -26.31 10.35
CA GLY A 119 -11.24 -26.63 9.69
C GLY A 119 -10.76 -25.52 8.74
N SER A 120 -9.58 -25.67 8.15
CA SER A 120 -8.88 -24.65 7.34
C SER A 120 -9.81 -23.91 6.37
N ILE A 121 -9.81 -22.58 6.41
CA ILE A 121 -10.56 -21.74 5.47
C ILE A 121 -9.90 -21.86 4.09
N GLN A 122 -10.69 -22.25 3.10
CA GLN A 122 -10.26 -22.43 1.71
C GLN A 122 -10.51 -21.18 0.87
N ALA A 123 -11.64 -20.52 1.11
CA ALA A 123 -12.02 -19.28 0.44
C ALA A 123 -13.05 -18.51 1.28
N ALA A 124 -13.14 -17.21 1.05
CA ALA A 124 -14.10 -16.34 1.71
C ALA A 124 -14.84 -15.44 0.71
N ILE A 125 -16.13 -15.20 0.95
CA ILE A 125 -16.94 -14.27 0.18
C ILE A 125 -17.52 -13.25 1.14
N ASN A 126 -17.16 -11.99 0.94
CA ASN A 126 -17.75 -10.89 1.69
C ASN A 126 -18.95 -10.32 0.92
N LEU A 127 -20.08 -10.10 1.60
CA LEU A 127 -21.31 -9.60 1.00
C LEU A 127 -21.59 -8.19 1.52
N GLU A 128 -21.55 -7.22 0.63
CA GLU A 128 -21.95 -5.83 0.89
C GLU A 128 -23.23 -5.55 0.09
N VAL A 129 -24.39 -5.75 0.70
CA VAL A 129 -25.67 -5.71 -0.01
C VAL A 129 -26.48 -4.50 0.42
N GLN A 130 -26.57 -3.51 -0.47
CA GLN A 130 -27.29 -2.26 -0.19
C GLN A 130 -28.82 -2.43 -0.21
N SER A 131 -29.30 -3.32 -1.08
CA SER A 131 -30.72 -3.61 -1.27
C SER A 131 -30.88 -5.00 -1.87
N LEU A 132 -32.03 -5.62 -1.63
CA LEU A 132 -32.41 -6.85 -2.32
C LEU A 132 -32.86 -6.60 -3.77
N ASP A 133 -33.21 -5.35 -4.10
CA ASP A 133 -33.40 -4.91 -5.49
C ASP A 133 -32.08 -4.37 -6.06
N VAL A 134 -31.37 -5.24 -6.77
CA VAL A 134 -30.00 -5.03 -7.24
C VAL A 134 -29.98 -4.57 -8.70
N SER A 135 -29.17 -3.57 -8.99
CA SER A 135 -28.90 -3.16 -10.38
C SER A 135 -27.73 -3.94 -10.99
N HIS A 136 -26.63 -4.04 -10.26
CA HIS A 136 -25.40 -4.72 -10.65
C HIS A 136 -24.62 -5.13 -9.39
N ILE A 137 -23.63 -6.00 -9.57
CA ILE A 137 -22.66 -6.35 -8.53
C ILE A 137 -21.32 -5.75 -8.88
N ASN A 138 -20.82 -4.84 -8.05
CA ASN A 138 -19.45 -4.38 -8.11
C ASN A 138 -18.54 -5.38 -7.37
N LEU A 139 -17.50 -5.86 -8.05
CA LEU A 139 -16.54 -6.80 -7.48
C LEU A 139 -15.36 -6.02 -6.92
N LYS A 140 -15.23 -6.02 -5.58
CA LYS A 140 -14.06 -5.45 -4.91
C LYS A 140 -13.04 -6.56 -4.70
N ILE A 141 -11.81 -6.32 -5.13
CA ILE A 141 -10.74 -7.33 -5.21
C ILE A 141 -9.41 -6.85 -4.64
N GLU A 142 -9.24 -5.55 -4.43
CA GLU A 142 -8.00 -5.01 -3.90
C GLU A 142 -7.89 -5.31 -2.40
N GLY A 143 -6.91 -6.12 -2.08
CA GLY A 143 -6.58 -6.52 -0.72
C GLY A 143 -5.55 -5.62 -0.05
N LEU A 144 -5.23 -5.98 1.19
CA LEU A 144 -4.17 -5.35 1.95
C LEU A 144 -2.85 -5.45 1.16
N ASN A 145 -2.07 -4.38 1.16
CA ASN A 145 -0.76 -4.32 0.53
C ASN A 145 -0.76 -4.55 -0.99
N GLY A 146 -1.92 -4.41 -1.65
CA GLY A 146 -2.07 -4.61 -3.10
C GLY A 146 -2.23 -6.07 -3.52
N GLN A 147 -2.42 -7.00 -2.57
CA GLN A 147 -2.71 -8.39 -2.88
C GLN A 147 -4.06 -8.52 -3.59
N LEU A 148 -4.20 -9.51 -4.48
CA LEU A 148 -5.41 -9.78 -5.23
C LEU A 148 -5.83 -11.24 -5.02
N PRO A 149 -7.13 -11.55 -5.09
CA PRO A 149 -7.59 -12.93 -5.15
C PRO A 149 -7.12 -13.62 -6.42
N ASN A 150 -7.13 -14.95 -6.39
CA ASN A 150 -6.98 -15.72 -7.61
C ASN A 150 -8.05 -15.33 -8.66
N LEU A 151 -7.61 -15.09 -9.90
CA LEU A 151 -8.46 -14.64 -11.00
C LEU A 151 -9.63 -15.59 -11.29
N ASP A 152 -9.49 -16.89 -11.01
CA ASP A 152 -10.56 -17.87 -11.21
C ASP A 152 -11.75 -17.62 -10.29
N LEU A 153 -11.52 -17.12 -9.07
CA LEU A 153 -12.60 -16.74 -8.15
C LEU A 153 -13.39 -15.55 -8.72
N HIS A 154 -12.70 -14.53 -9.21
CA HIS A 154 -13.33 -13.39 -9.91
C HIS A 154 -14.15 -13.86 -11.12
N ASN A 155 -13.55 -14.69 -11.98
CA ASN A 155 -14.20 -15.19 -13.19
C ASN A 155 -15.42 -16.08 -12.89
N LEU A 156 -15.33 -16.92 -11.85
CA LEU A 156 -16.42 -17.75 -11.38
C LEU A 156 -17.62 -16.90 -10.99
N VAL A 157 -17.40 -15.89 -10.15
CA VAL A 157 -18.43 -14.98 -9.67
C VAL A 157 -19.09 -14.25 -10.83
N GLN A 158 -18.28 -13.71 -11.76
CA GLN A 158 -18.82 -13.01 -12.92
C GLN A 158 -19.70 -13.91 -13.79
N LYS A 159 -19.24 -15.13 -14.11
CA LYS A 159 -19.99 -16.09 -14.92
C LYS A 159 -21.30 -16.50 -14.24
N LEU A 160 -21.27 -16.75 -12.94
CA LEU A 160 -22.47 -17.11 -12.17
C LEU A 160 -23.46 -15.95 -12.07
N SER A 161 -22.99 -14.73 -11.84
CA SER A 161 -23.85 -13.54 -11.82
C SER A 161 -24.52 -13.32 -13.17
N SER A 162 -23.75 -13.38 -14.27
CA SER A 162 -24.28 -13.22 -15.62
C SER A 162 -25.34 -14.29 -15.94
N LYS A 163 -25.10 -15.55 -15.56
CA LYS A 163 -26.06 -16.65 -15.74
C LYS A 163 -27.36 -16.44 -14.97
N ASN A 164 -27.32 -15.77 -13.82
CA ASN A 164 -28.50 -15.45 -13.00
C ASN A 164 -29.10 -14.07 -13.32
N GLY A 165 -28.67 -13.42 -14.40
CA GLY A 165 -29.28 -12.18 -14.90
C GLY A 165 -28.81 -10.89 -14.21
N ILE A 166 -27.75 -10.95 -13.39
CA ILE A 166 -27.16 -9.77 -12.74
C ILE A 166 -25.76 -9.55 -13.31
N VAL A 167 -25.49 -8.35 -13.83
CA VAL A 167 -24.15 -8.01 -14.34
C VAL A 167 -23.21 -7.83 -13.16
N ALA A 168 -22.04 -8.49 -13.20
CA ALA A 168 -21.00 -8.36 -12.20
C ALA A 168 -19.64 -8.05 -12.84
N GLY A 169 -18.86 -7.18 -12.22
CA GLY A 169 -17.55 -6.80 -12.74
C GLY A 169 -16.80 -5.85 -11.81
N TYR A 170 -15.52 -5.67 -12.10
CA TYR A 170 -14.66 -4.74 -11.38
C TYR A 170 -15.02 -3.29 -11.70
N LYS A 171 -15.21 -2.47 -10.66
CA LYS A 171 -15.68 -1.06 -10.78
C LYS A 171 -16.89 -0.91 -11.71
N GLN A 172 -17.77 -1.91 -11.66
CA GLN A 172 -19.01 -1.89 -12.42
C GLN A 172 -19.92 -0.79 -11.85
N THR A 173 -20.52 -0.01 -12.74
CA THR A 173 -21.54 0.99 -12.37
C THR A 173 -22.84 0.73 -13.14
N SER A 174 -23.91 1.43 -12.77
CA SER A 174 -25.20 1.37 -13.48
C SER A 174 -25.12 1.89 -14.93
N SER A 175 -24.17 2.80 -15.21
CA SER A 175 -23.94 3.35 -16.55
C SER A 175 -22.89 2.60 -17.36
N SER A 176 -22.08 1.74 -16.70
CA SER A 176 -21.03 0.97 -17.37
C SER A 176 -21.63 0.03 -18.42
N PRO A 177 -21.14 0.07 -19.68
CA PRO A 177 -21.64 -0.79 -20.73
C PRO A 177 -21.36 -2.26 -20.41
N LYS A 178 -22.25 -3.17 -20.81
CA LYS A 178 -22.06 -4.63 -20.61
C LYS A 178 -20.73 -5.13 -21.20
N ARG A 179 -20.27 -4.49 -22.29
CA ARG A 179 -18.93 -4.63 -22.88
C ARG A 179 -18.48 -3.27 -23.37
N SER A 180 -17.31 -2.82 -22.94
CA SER A 180 -16.65 -1.68 -23.59
C SER A 180 -15.72 -2.16 -24.70
N TYR A 181 -15.90 -1.58 -25.89
CA TYR A 181 -15.01 -1.80 -27.03
C TYR A 181 -13.99 -0.68 -27.20
N ARG A 182 -14.17 0.46 -26.50
CA ARG A 182 -13.30 1.64 -26.64
C ARG A 182 -11.98 1.40 -25.90
N TYR A 183 -10.88 1.78 -26.54
CA TYR A 183 -9.55 1.71 -25.92
C TYR A 183 -9.43 2.64 -24.71
N GLN A 184 -10.04 3.83 -24.77
CA GLN A 184 -10.00 4.81 -23.70
C GLN A 184 -10.62 4.24 -22.40
N ASP A 185 -11.84 3.71 -22.44
CA ASP A 185 -12.50 3.13 -21.27
C ASP A 185 -11.66 1.98 -20.65
N LYS A 186 -10.98 1.20 -21.50
CA LYS A 186 -10.09 0.12 -21.08
C LYS A 186 -8.85 0.63 -20.37
N LEU A 187 -8.25 1.69 -20.90
CA LEU A 187 -7.11 2.38 -20.28
C LEU A 187 -7.52 3.03 -18.95
N GLU A 188 -8.66 3.71 -18.91
CA GLU A 188 -9.21 4.33 -17.70
C GLU A 188 -9.49 3.28 -16.62
N ASN A 189 -10.08 2.15 -16.97
CA ASN A 189 -10.32 1.05 -16.02
C ASN A 189 -9.02 0.45 -15.48
N MET A 190 -8.05 0.18 -16.37
CA MET A 190 -6.74 -0.33 -15.98
C MET A 190 -5.98 0.66 -15.08
N LEU A 191 -5.95 1.95 -15.44
CA LEU A 191 -5.34 3.00 -14.62
C LEU A 191 -6.05 3.16 -13.28
N SER A 192 -7.38 3.07 -13.26
CA SER A 192 -8.17 3.10 -12.04
C SER A 192 -7.80 1.95 -11.10
N MET A 193 -7.52 0.75 -11.64
CA MET A 193 -7.00 -0.37 -10.85
C MET A 193 -5.58 -0.08 -10.34
N VAL A 194 -4.70 0.48 -11.17
CA VAL A 194 -3.35 0.86 -10.74
C VAL A 194 -3.39 1.87 -9.59
N PHE A 195 -4.17 2.93 -9.69
CA PHE A 195 -4.28 3.92 -8.61
C PHE A 195 -4.90 3.34 -7.33
N SER A 196 -5.91 2.48 -7.46
CA SER A 196 -6.56 1.82 -6.31
C SER A 196 -5.61 0.87 -5.58
N GLN A 197 -4.98 -0.04 -6.33
CA GLN A 197 -4.08 -1.06 -5.79
C GLN A 197 -2.80 -0.45 -5.18
N ALA A 198 -2.30 0.67 -5.74
CA ALA A 198 -1.12 1.35 -5.24
C ALA A 198 -1.28 1.90 -3.81
N SER A 199 -2.51 2.17 -3.36
CA SER A 199 -2.76 2.61 -1.99
C SER A 199 -2.40 1.55 -0.94
N GLY A 200 -2.44 0.26 -1.31
CA GLY A 200 -2.26 -0.86 -0.39
C GLY A 200 -3.38 -1.01 0.64
N VAL A 201 -4.43 -0.19 0.58
CA VAL A 201 -5.58 -0.24 1.48
C VAL A 201 -6.63 -1.19 0.90
N PRO A 202 -7.16 -2.13 1.69
CA PRO A 202 -8.16 -3.07 1.21
C PRO A 202 -9.50 -2.37 0.92
N THR A 203 -10.15 -2.70 -0.20
CA THR A 203 -11.43 -2.10 -0.61
C THR A 203 -12.66 -2.71 0.10
N GLY A 204 -12.46 -3.77 0.87
CA GLY A 204 -13.46 -4.36 1.78
C GLY A 204 -12.85 -5.43 2.67
N ASN A 205 -13.67 -6.06 3.51
CA ASN A 205 -13.21 -7.04 4.50
C ASN A 205 -12.48 -8.26 3.90
N HIS A 206 -12.73 -8.60 2.63
CA HIS A 206 -12.03 -9.66 1.93
C HIS A 206 -10.51 -9.46 1.93
N GLY A 207 -10.04 -8.21 1.90
CA GLY A 207 -8.63 -7.89 1.76
C GLY A 207 -7.74 -8.37 2.90
N LEU A 208 -8.32 -8.61 4.08
CA LEU A 208 -7.62 -9.13 5.26
C LEU A 208 -7.42 -10.65 5.24
N PHE A 209 -8.14 -11.38 4.38
CA PHE A 209 -8.00 -12.82 4.23
C PHE A 209 -6.70 -13.20 3.49
N HIS A 210 -6.27 -12.36 2.54
CA HIS A 210 -5.12 -12.68 1.67
C HIS A 210 -3.81 -12.86 2.45
N LYS A 211 -3.63 -12.14 3.57
CA LYS A 211 -2.44 -12.31 4.43
C LYS A 211 -2.33 -13.71 5.05
N TYR A 212 -3.44 -14.45 5.14
CA TYR A 212 -3.49 -15.84 5.61
C TYR A 212 -3.48 -16.85 4.44
N GLY A 213 -3.24 -16.40 3.21
CA GLY A 213 -3.31 -17.23 2.00
C GLY A 213 -4.72 -17.76 1.73
N ILE A 214 -5.75 -16.99 2.11
CA ILE A 214 -7.15 -17.32 1.86
C ILE A 214 -7.65 -16.46 0.70
N GLU A 215 -8.18 -17.10 -0.34
CA GLU A 215 -8.73 -16.42 -1.49
C GLU A 215 -10.09 -15.81 -1.17
N ALA A 216 -10.21 -14.49 -1.32
CA ALA A 216 -11.42 -13.78 -0.96
C ALA A 216 -11.73 -12.60 -1.87
N LEU A 217 -13.02 -12.31 -2.04
CA LEU A 217 -13.48 -11.08 -2.71
C LEU A 217 -14.78 -10.55 -2.08
N THR A 218 -15.09 -9.27 -2.29
CA THR A 218 -16.38 -8.69 -1.90
C THR A 218 -17.34 -8.63 -3.09
N LEU A 219 -18.56 -9.11 -2.88
CA LEU A 219 -19.72 -8.84 -3.72
C LEU A 219 -20.45 -7.61 -3.19
N GLU A 220 -20.27 -6.47 -3.84
CA GLU A 220 -21.05 -5.26 -3.54
C GLU A 220 -22.30 -5.22 -4.43
N ALA A 221 -23.45 -5.59 -3.87
CA ALA A 221 -24.72 -5.55 -4.56
C ALA A 221 -25.35 -4.15 -4.42
N VAL A 222 -25.30 -3.38 -5.51
CA VAL A 222 -25.67 -1.96 -5.53
C VAL A 222 -27.17 -1.80 -5.81
N LYS A 223 -27.83 -0.96 -5.01
CA LYS A 223 -29.27 -0.68 -5.12
C LYS A 223 -29.60 -0.09 -6.50
N ARG A 224 -30.76 -0.43 -7.03
CA ARG A 224 -31.31 0.22 -8.23
C ARG A 224 -31.91 1.59 -7.89
N GLU A 225 -31.42 2.65 -8.54
CA GLU A 225 -31.88 4.03 -8.30
C GLU A 225 -33.25 4.32 -8.93
N LYS A 226 -33.53 3.76 -10.12
CA LYS A 226 -34.80 3.95 -10.83
C LYS A 226 -35.69 2.74 -10.64
N ALA A 227 -36.91 2.95 -10.12
CA ALA A 227 -37.96 1.95 -10.05
C ALA A 227 -38.49 1.59 -11.46
N GLN A 228 -37.67 0.93 -12.27
CA GLN A 228 -38.19 0.15 -13.39
C GLN A 228 -38.71 -1.15 -12.82
N ALA A 229 -39.96 -1.48 -13.15
CA ALA A 229 -40.72 -2.63 -12.68
C ALA A 229 -40.18 -3.97 -13.20
N GLN A 230 -38.89 -4.25 -12.98
CA GLN A 230 -38.35 -5.59 -13.02
C GLN A 230 -38.16 -6.02 -11.57
N ASN A 231 -39.12 -6.79 -11.07
CA ASN A 231 -38.95 -7.59 -9.87
C ASN A 231 -37.86 -8.62 -10.14
N GLN A 232 -36.59 -8.23 -10.03
CA GLN A 232 -35.55 -9.23 -9.86
C GLN A 232 -35.79 -9.85 -8.50
N GLU A 233 -36.17 -11.12 -8.51
CA GLU A 233 -36.44 -11.86 -7.30
C GLU A 233 -35.14 -11.96 -6.50
N VAL A 234 -35.23 -11.79 -5.18
CA VAL A 234 -34.17 -12.10 -4.19
C VAL A 234 -33.51 -13.47 -4.47
N GLY A 235 -34.26 -14.38 -5.11
CA GLY A 235 -33.78 -15.67 -5.60
C GLY A 235 -32.56 -15.60 -6.50
N SER A 236 -32.36 -14.55 -7.32
CA SER A 236 -31.17 -14.45 -8.17
C SER A 236 -29.89 -14.31 -7.36
N LEU A 237 -29.87 -13.44 -6.33
CA LEU A 237 -28.72 -13.32 -5.42
C LEU A 237 -28.45 -14.61 -4.66
N LEU A 238 -29.49 -15.26 -4.13
CA LEU A 238 -29.35 -16.53 -3.42
C LEU A 238 -28.81 -17.63 -4.33
N ARG A 239 -29.23 -17.70 -5.59
CA ARG A 239 -28.68 -18.63 -6.60
C ARG A 239 -27.21 -18.35 -6.92
N ILE A 240 -26.80 -17.08 -6.94
CA ILE A 240 -25.39 -16.69 -7.11
C ILE A 240 -24.57 -17.17 -5.91
N ILE A 241 -25.00 -16.86 -4.68
CA ILE A 241 -24.32 -17.27 -3.45
C ILE A 241 -24.26 -18.80 -3.34
N GLU A 242 -25.36 -19.49 -3.64
CA GLU A 242 -25.39 -20.96 -3.70
C GLU A 242 -24.39 -21.47 -4.75
N GLY A 243 -24.42 -20.93 -5.96
CA GLY A 243 -23.54 -21.33 -7.05
C GLY A 243 -22.06 -21.18 -6.71
N ILE A 244 -21.68 -20.06 -6.09
CA ILE A 244 -20.31 -19.80 -5.64
C ILE A 244 -19.94 -20.81 -4.54
N SER A 245 -20.79 -20.92 -3.51
CA SER A 245 -20.56 -21.84 -2.39
C SER A 245 -20.42 -23.28 -2.85
N ARG A 246 -21.24 -23.74 -3.81
CA ARG A 246 -21.15 -25.08 -4.40
C ARG A 246 -19.87 -25.29 -5.21
N SER A 247 -19.42 -24.27 -5.92
CA SER A 247 -18.18 -24.34 -6.70
C SER A 247 -16.97 -24.45 -5.79
N LEU A 248 -16.92 -23.65 -4.73
CA LEU A 248 -15.89 -23.71 -3.69
C LEU A 248 -15.96 -25.01 -2.87
N ASN A 249 -17.16 -25.51 -2.61
CA ASN A 249 -17.36 -26.78 -1.90
C ASN A 249 -16.73 -27.97 -2.64
N ASN A 250 -16.81 -27.95 -3.97
CA ASN A 250 -16.30 -29.01 -4.84
C ASN A 250 -14.82 -28.84 -5.18
N LEU A 251 -14.18 -27.75 -4.75
CA LEU A 251 -12.76 -27.54 -4.94
C LEU A 251 -11.98 -28.58 -4.11
N LEU A 252 -11.15 -29.39 -4.75
CA LEU A 252 -10.38 -30.44 -4.06
C LEU A 252 -9.06 -29.92 -3.49
N GLU A 253 -8.49 -28.88 -4.11
CA GLU A 253 -7.19 -28.32 -3.79
C GLU A 253 -7.29 -26.80 -3.70
N ARG A 254 -6.40 -26.16 -2.94
CA ARG A 254 -6.32 -24.69 -2.89
C ARG A 254 -6.11 -24.11 -4.30
N PHE A 255 -6.53 -22.85 -4.50
CA PHE A 255 -6.25 -22.15 -5.74
C PHE A 255 -4.73 -22.08 -6.01
N HIS A 256 -4.28 -22.54 -7.17
CA HIS A 256 -2.85 -22.60 -7.50
C HIS A 256 -2.51 -22.46 -8.99
N GLN A 257 -3.44 -22.76 -9.92
CA GLN A 257 -3.15 -22.76 -11.36
C GLN A 257 -3.26 -21.38 -12.03
N SER A 258 -4.24 -20.58 -11.62
CA SER A 258 -4.54 -19.30 -12.29
C SER A 258 -3.81 -18.12 -11.64
N PHE A 259 -3.93 -16.94 -12.25
CA PHE A 259 -3.11 -15.77 -11.93
C PHE A 259 -3.50 -15.10 -10.61
N PHE A 260 -2.49 -14.71 -9.83
CA PHE A 260 -2.60 -13.85 -8.64
C PHE A 260 -2.18 -12.40 -8.91
N PHE A 261 -1.48 -12.17 -10.01
CA PHE A 261 -0.99 -10.86 -10.44
C PHE A 261 -1.56 -10.56 -11.81
N TYR A 262 -2.55 -9.66 -11.85
CA TYR A 262 -3.24 -9.27 -13.07
C TYR A 262 -3.76 -7.84 -12.97
N LEU A 263 -3.99 -7.22 -14.12
CA LEU A 263 -4.73 -5.96 -14.23
C LEU A 263 -5.99 -6.18 -15.05
N LEU A 264 -7.15 -5.78 -14.52
CA LEU A 264 -8.43 -5.89 -15.22
C LEU A 264 -8.60 -4.72 -16.20
N VAL A 265 -8.75 -5.06 -17.47
CA VAL A 265 -8.93 -4.10 -18.57
C VAL A 265 -10.40 -3.89 -18.84
N SER A 266 -11.16 -4.97 -18.85
CA SER A 266 -12.62 -5.00 -18.89
C SER A 266 -13.12 -6.12 -18.00
N ASN A 267 -14.43 -6.19 -17.82
CA ASN A 267 -15.08 -7.27 -17.08
C ASN A 267 -14.58 -8.66 -17.51
N ASP A 268 -14.37 -8.87 -18.80
CA ASP A 268 -14.00 -10.15 -19.41
C ASP A 268 -12.53 -10.26 -19.87
N ARG A 269 -11.70 -9.23 -19.65
CA ARG A 269 -10.29 -9.21 -20.11
C ARG A 269 -9.33 -8.69 -19.06
N PHE A 270 -8.19 -9.34 -18.96
CA PHE A 270 -7.10 -8.97 -18.07
C PHE A 270 -5.77 -8.92 -18.82
N VAL A 271 -4.79 -8.23 -18.24
CA VAL A 271 -3.37 -8.26 -18.62
C VAL A 271 -2.62 -9.07 -17.57
N SER A 272 -1.79 -10.00 -18.01
CA SER A 272 -1.01 -10.87 -17.12
C SER A 272 0.25 -10.17 -16.63
N ILE A 273 0.81 -10.66 -15.52
CA ILE A 273 2.08 -10.17 -14.96
C ILE A 273 3.22 -10.12 -15.99
N GLY A 274 3.29 -11.09 -16.90
CA GLY A 274 4.34 -11.17 -17.92
C GLY A 274 4.32 -10.01 -18.92
N ASP A 275 3.14 -9.40 -19.15
CA ASP A 275 2.97 -8.34 -20.14
C ASP A 275 3.31 -6.96 -19.58
N TYR A 276 2.98 -6.69 -18.31
CA TYR A 276 3.20 -5.36 -17.71
C TYR A 276 4.49 -5.25 -16.91
N MET A 277 5.03 -6.33 -16.32
CA MET A 277 6.27 -6.26 -15.52
C MET A 277 7.49 -5.73 -16.26
N PRO A 278 7.71 -6.02 -17.56
CA PRO A 278 8.83 -5.46 -18.30
C PRO A 278 8.87 -3.92 -18.27
N SER A 279 7.72 -3.24 -18.21
CA SER A 279 7.68 -1.78 -18.13
C SER A 279 8.35 -1.26 -16.86
N LEU A 280 8.06 -1.88 -15.71
CA LEU A 280 8.73 -1.57 -14.44
C LEU A 280 10.22 -1.91 -14.51
N ALA A 281 10.56 -3.09 -15.04
CA ALA A 281 11.94 -3.55 -15.12
C ALA A 281 12.81 -2.60 -15.95
N LEU A 282 12.30 -2.08 -17.07
CA LEU A 282 13.00 -1.08 -17.89
C LEU A 282 13.22 0.23 -17.13
N MET A 283 12.22 0.68 -16.36
CA MET A 283 12.32 1.91 -15.59
C MET A 283 13.29 1.77 -14.42
N ALA A 284 13.11 0.78 -13.54
CA ALA A 284 14.02 0.56 -12.41
C ALA A 284 15.43 0.16 -12.88
N GLY A 285 15.52 -0.64 -13.94
CA GLY A 285 16.80 -1.06 -14.54
C GLY A 285 17.64 0.11 -15.06
N SER A 286 17.02 1.22 -15.48
CA SER A 286 17.76 2.42 -15.87
C SER A 286 18.57 3.03 -14.72
N LEU A 287 18.11 2.90 -13.46
CA LEU A 287 18.88 3.31 -12.28
C LEU A 287 20.09 2.40 -12.06
N LEU A 288 19.92 1.08 -12.22
CA LEU A 288 21.00 0.11 -12.09
C LEU A 288 22.07 0.29 -13.18
N ILE A 289 21.65 0.54 -14.42
CA ILE A 289 22.56 0.85 -15.53
C ILE A 289 23.29 2.16 -15.24
N LYS A 290 22.60 3.21 -14.77
CA LYS A 290 23.22 4.48 -14.37
C LYS A 290 24.24 4.26 -13.24
N ALA A 291 23.91 3.44 -12.24
CA ALA A 291 24.84 3.10 -11.15
C ALA A 291 26.10 2.42 -11.68
N PHE A 292 25.93 1.47 -12.60
CA PHE A 292 27.05 0.76 -13.24
C PHE A 292 27.94 1.70 -14.05
N ILE A 293 27.35 2.59 -14.86
CA ILE A 293 28.10 3.61 -15.62
C ILE A 293 28.89 4.53 -14.68
N HIS A 294 28.27 5.00 -13.59
CA HIS A 294 28.96 5.84 -12.61
C HIS A 294 30.10 5.10 -11.89
N TYR A 295 29.89 3.82 -11.54
CA TYR A 295 30.94 2.99 -10.96
C TYR A 295 32.14 2.84 -11.93
N LEU A 296 31.88 2.58 -13.21
CA LEU A 296 32.93 2.49 -14.22
C LEU A 296 33.65 3.84 -14.43
N SER A 297 32.93 4.97 -14.40
CA SER A 297 33.58 6.28 -14.51
C SER A 297 34.52 6.53 -13.34
N ILE A 298 34.17 6.14 -12.11
CA ILE A 298 35.07 6.30 -10.96
C ILE A 298 36.36 5.48 -11.16
N TYR A 299 36.26 4.28 -11.72
CA TYR A 299 37.40 3.37 -11.88
C TYR A 299 38.30 3.72 -13.07
N TYR A 300 37.73 4.09 -14.22
CA TYR A 300 38.50 4.31 -15.46
C TYR A 300 38.89 5.77 -15.71
N SER A 301 38.34 6.76 -14.99
CA SER A 301 38.79 8.16 -15.12
C SER A 301 40.23 8.38 -14.65
N ASP A 302 40.79 7.43 -13.90
CA ASP A 302 42.16 7.50 -13.36
C ASP A 302 43.22 6.95 -14.34
N ASP A 303 42.85 6.16 -15.35
CA ASP A 303 43.82 5.50 -16.26
C ASP A 303 44.16 6.32 -17.52
N ASP A 304 43.28 7.24 -17.96
CA ASP A 304 43.45 8.00 -19.21
C ASP A 304 44.38 9.23 -19.10
N GLU A 305 44.81 9.64 -17.90
CA GLU A 305 45.71 10.80 -17.71
C GLU A 305 47.22 10.45 -17.78
N ILE A 306 47.61 9.17 -17.95
CA ILE A 306 49.02 8.75 -17.87
C ILE A 306 49.76 8.84 -19.22
N ASP A 307 49.08 8.92 -20.37
CA ASP A 307 49.74 8.83 -21.70
C ASP A 307 49.96 10.16 -22.45
N GLY A 308 49.83 11.31 -21.76
CA GLY A 308 49.92 12.63 -22.38
C GLY A 308 50.87 13.61 -21.69
N SER A 309 52.12 13.65 -22.16
CA SER A 309 53.14 14.69 -21.97
C SER A 309 53.95 14.70 -20.65
N GLU A 310 55.18 14.18 -20.76
CA GLU A 310 56.32 14.62 -19.96
C GLU A 310 56.57 16.12 -20.19
N GLN A 311 56.44 16.97 -19.15
CA GLN A 311 57.44 17.99 -18.79
C GLN A 311 57.03 18.83 -17.55
N GLU A 312 58.01 18.96 -16.66
CA GLU A 312 58.15 19.87 -15.51
C GLU A 312 57.32 19.64 -14.25
N ALA A 313 57.99 18.97 -13.32
CA ALA A 313 57.65 18.85 -11.91
C ALA A 313 57.58 20.21 -11.20
N VAL A 314 56.35 20.67 -10.93
CA VAL A 314 56.04 21.41 -9.71
C VAL A 314 55.21 20.48 -8.84
N GLN A 315 55.69 20.16 -7.64
CA GLN A 315 54.98 19.40 -6.62
C GLN A 315 53.65 20.09 -6.26
N LYS A 316 52.61 19.86 -7.05
CA LYS A 316 51.23 19.87 -6.58
C LYS A 316 51.01 18.49 -5.98
N GLN A 317 50.74 18.45 -4.68
CA GLN A 317 50.28 17.25 -4.00
C GLN A 317 49.16 16.62 -4.84
N LYS A 318 49.39 15.38 -5.31
CA LYS A 318 48.36 14.54 -5.91
C LYS A 318 47.18 14.51 -4.92
N PRO A 319 45.96 14.91 -5.30
CA PRO A 319 44.81 14.65 -4.44
C PRO A 319 44.75 13.14 -4.19
N SER A 320 44.61 12.74 -2.93
CA SER A 320 44.52 11.34 -2.54
C SER A 320 43.35 10.69 -3.29
N THR A 321 43.65 9.72 -4.14
CA THR A 321 42.70 8.95 -4.98
C THR A 321 41.91 7.90 -4.19
N ASP A 322 42.14 7.77 -2.88
CA ASP A 322 41.43 6.80 -2.05
C ASP A 322 40.01 7.30 -1.73
N ILE A 323 39.02 6.57 -2.25
CA ILE A 323 37.62 6.76 -1.87
C ILE A 323 37.50 6.51 -0.37
N GLY A 324 37.03 7.52 0.35
CA GLY A 324 36.80 7.45 1.79
C GLY A 324 35.53 6.67 2.13
N TYR A 325 35.49 5.37 1.85
CA TYR A 325 34.33 4.49 2.06
C TYR A 325 33.77 4.57 3.49
N PHE A 326 34.63 4.82 4.48
CA PHE A 326 34.21 5.03 5.86
C PHE A 326 33.26 6.24 6.00
N SER A 327 33.58 7.38 5.35
CA SER A 327 32.73 8.57 5.39
C SER A 327 31.38 8.35 4.69
N VAL A 328 31.39 7.63 3.56
CA VAL A 328 30.17 7.22 2.84
C VAL A 328 29.32 6.30 3.71
N GLY A 329 29.96 5.33 4.38
CA GLY A 329 29.32 4.42 5.32
C GLY A 329 28.66 5.12 6.51
N ILE A 330 29.28 6.16 7.06
CA ILE A 330 28.66 6.98 8.12
C ILE A 330 27.40 7.66 7.61
N VAL A 331 27.44 8.29 6.43
CA VAL A 331 26.26 8.97 5.86
C VAL A 331 25.12 7.98 5.61
N LEU A 332 25.43 6.80 5.07
CA LEU A 332 24.46 5.71 4.90
C LEU A 332 23.84 5.28 6.24
N LEU A 333 24.67 5.05 7.25
CA LEU A 333 24.23 4.66 8.59
C LEU A 333 23.33 5.71 9.23
N VAL A 334 23.70 6.99 9.16
CA VAL A 334 22.93 8.09 9.75
C VAL A 334 21.58 8.25 9.03
N ALA A 335 21.56 8.21 7.69
CA ALA A 335 20.32 8.31 6.93
C ALA A 335 19.34 7.17 7.28
N HIS A 336 19.82 5.93 7.31
CA HIS A 336 19.01 4.77 7.68
C HIS A 336 18.60 4.78 9.15
N SER A 337 19.44 5.31 10.05
CA SER A 337 19.07 5.51 11.46
C SER A 337 17.94 6.53 11.61
N ILE A 338 17.95 7.62 10.83
CA ILE A 338 16.84 8.59 10.80
C ILE A 338 15.56 7.93 10.28
N GLY A 339 15.64 7.10 9.24
CA GLY A 339 14.50 6.32 8.75
C GLY A 339 13.96 5.33 9.79
N ALA A 340 14.85 4.62 10.48
CA ALA A 340 14.49 3.75 11.60
C ALA A 340 13.80 4.53 12.73
N LEU A 341 14.28 5.73 13.09
CA LEU A 341 13.61 6.60 14.06
C LEU A 341 12.21 6.99 13.58
N ALA A 342 12.03 7.32 12.29
CA ALA A 342 10.72 7.63 11.72
C ALA A 342 9.74 6.45 11.84
N MET A 343 10.21 5.21 11.71
CA MET A 343 9.40 4.00 11.85
C MET A 343 9.12 3.65 13.33
N PHE A 344 10.13 3.64 14.20
CA PHE A 344 9.99 3.15 15.57
C PHE A 344 9.36 4.16 16.55
N LEU A 345 9.56 5.47 16.36
CA LEU A 345 9.05 6.46 17.32
C LEU A 345 7.51 6.48 17.42
N PRO A 346 6.74 6.43 16.30
CA PRO A 346 5.29 6.26 16.40
C PRO A 346 4.88 4.98 17.14
N HIS A 347 5.58 3.86 16.91
CA HIS A 347 5.30 2.59 17.57
C HIS A 347 5.65 2.54 19.06
N SER A 348 6.35 3.55 19.59
CA SER A 348 6.74 3.59 21.00
C SER A 348 5.59 4.00 21.91
N ALA A 349 5.28 3.13 22.87
CA ALA A 349 4.31 3.43 23.93
C ALA A 349 4.68 4.69 24.75
N THR A 350 5.98 4.96 24.92
CA THR A 350 6.47 6.15 25.64
C THR A 350 6.17 7.43 24.87
N VAL A 351 6.42 7.44 23.55
CA VAL A 351 6.11 8.59 22.69
C VAL A 351 4.59 8.80 22.65
N SER A 352 3.83 7.71 22.50
CA SER A 352 2.37 7.76 22.52
C SER A 352 1.81 8.39 23.81
N ARG A 353 2.37 8.01 24.96
CA ARG A 353 2.03 8.58 26.26
C ARG A 353 2.41 10.06 26.37
N TYR A 354 3.61 10.43 25.93
CA TYR A 354 4.05 11.83 25.93
C TYR A 354 3.14 12.73 25.09
N LEU A 355 2.80 12.31 23.87
CA LEU A 355 1.91 13.06 22.98
C LEU A 355 0.51 13.25 23.62
N TYR A 356 0.02 12.23 24.30
CA TYR A 356 -1.23 12.30 25.04
C TYR A 356 -1.16 13.25 26.25
N GLU A 357 -0.11 13.16 27.07
CA GLU A 357 0.10 14.03 28.24
C GLU A 357 0.31 15.50 27.84
N ALA A 358 0.87 15.75 26.65
CA ALA A 358 0.99 17.07 26.05
C ALA A 358 -0.35 17.64 25.50
N ASN A 359 -1.46 16.90 25.63
CA ASN A 359 -2.79 17.27 25.16
C ASN A 359 -2.84 17.58 23.65
N LEU A 360 -2.01 16.90 22.86
CA LEU A 360 -2.03 16.98 21.40
C LEU A 360 -3.06 15.96 20.86
N SER A 361 -3.80 16.34 19.81
CA SER A 361 -4.58 15.36 19.06
C SER A 361 -3.64 14.34 18.40
N THR A 362 -4.10 13.10 18.20
CA THR A 362 -3.30 12.06 17.55
C THR A 362 -2.72 12.52 16.21
N GLN A 363 -3.56 13.19 15.40
CA GLN A 363 -3.16 13.74 14.11
C GLN A 363 -2.04 14.76 14.22
N LEU A 364 -2.19 15.74 15.12
CA LEU A 364 -1.21 16.79 15.28
C LEU A 364 0.08 16.25 15.91
N GLY A 365 -0.01 15.35 16.89
CA GLY A 365 1.13 14.74 17.55
C GLY A 365 2.00 13.93 16.59
N LEU A 366 1.39 13.09 15.75
CA LEU A 366 2.12 12.33 14.73
C LEU A 366 2.70 13.22 13.64
N PHE A 367 1.93 14.19 13.16
CA PHE A 367 2.40 15.11 12.15
C PHE A 367 3.60 15.93 12.64
N THR A 368 3.53 16.48 13.85
CA THR A 368 4.64 17.25 14.46
C THR A 368 5.87 16.38 14.74
N LEU A 369 5.68 15.13 15.17
CA LEU A 369 6.77 14.17 15.35
C LEU A 369 7.54 13.94 14.03
N LEU A 370 6.83 13.61 12.95
CA LEU A 370 7.48 13.33 11.67
C LEU A 370 8.07 14.58 11.01
N ILE A 371 7.42 15.73 11.13
CA ILE A 371 7.99 17.02 10.68
C ILE A 371 9.29 17.35 11.45
N SER A 372 9.36 17.04 12.74
CA SER A 372 10.59 17.21 13.52
C SER A 372 11.72 16.33 12.99
N ILE A 373 11.42 15.06 12.67
CA ILE A 373 12.39 14.14 12.04
C ILE A 373 12.80 14.62 10.64
N SER A 374 11.85 15.08 9.82
CA SER A 374 12.13 15.66 8.50
C SER A 374 13.00 16.92 8.59
N THR A 375 12.82 17.73 9.63
CA THR A 375 13.65 18.93 9.86
C THR A 375 15.10 18.56 10.19
N ILE A 376 15.31 17.51 10.98
CA ILE A 376 16.64 16.94 11.23
C ILE A 376 17.26 16.43 9.92
N ALA A 377 16.48 15.69 9.11
CA ALA A 377 16.92 15.18 7.81
C ALA A 377 17.34 16.31 6.84
N VAL A 378 16.56 17.39 6.74
CA VAL A 378 16.86 18.53 5.87
C VAL A 378 18.13 19.27 6.30
N THR A 379 18.43 19.33 7.59
CA THR A 379 19.61 20.04 8.12
C THR A 379 20.90 19.19 8.10
N LEU A 380 20.80 17.88 7.82
CA LEU A 380 21.92 16.95 7.84
C LEU A 380 23.14 17.36 6.98
N PRO A 381 22.99 17.92 5.76
CA PRO A 381 24.16 18.28 4.95
C PRO A 381 25.07 19.35 5.58
N ALA A 382 24.58 20.12 6.56
CA ALA A 382 25.40 21.06 7.32
C ALA A 382 26.44 20.36 8.21
N PHE A 383 26.20 19.10 8.58
CA PHE A 383 27.04 18.31 9.48
C PHE A 383 27.78 17.17 8.76
N CYS A 384 27.23 16.67 7.65
CA CYS A 384 27.74 15.51 6.91
C CYS A 384 27.92 15.84 5.42
N SER A 385 28.90 16.69 5.07
CA SER A 385 29.26 16.96 3.68
C SER A 385 30.39 16.04 3.19
N LEU A 386 30.25 15.55 1.96
CA LEU A 386 31.21 14.63 1.34
C LEU A 386 32.06 15.37 0.29
N THR A 387 33.30 14.90 0.09
CA THR A 387 34.09 15.31 -1.08
C THR A 387 33.40 14.84 -2.37
N PRO A 388 33.66 15.48 -3.53
CA PRO A 388 33.05 15.07 -4.80
C PRO A 388 33.21 13.57 -5.10
N LEU A 389 34.42 13.03 -4.91
CA LEU A 389 34.72 11.61 -5.12
C LEU A 389 33.90 10.68 -4.21
N ASN A 390 33.76 11.01 -2.92
CA ASN A 390 32.93 10.23 -2.00
C ASN A 390 31.43 10.39 -2.31
N GLY A 391 31.03 11.55 -2.86
CA GLY A 391 29.69 11.79 -3.37
C GLY A 391 29.34 10.87 -4.54
N ASP A 392 30.27 10.65 -5.47
CA ASP A 392 30.04 9.73 -6.58
C ASP A 392 29.85 8.27 -6.11
N ALA A 393 30.64 7.83 -5.12
CA ALA A 393 30.45 6.53 -4.48
C ALA A 393 29.09 6.41 -3.75
N LEU A 394 28.66 7.47 -3.05
CA LEU A 394 27.34 7.53 -2.43
C LEU A 394 26.22 7.48 -3.48
N GLN A 395 26.38 8.18 -4.61
CA GLN A 395 25.42 8.16 -5.70
C GLN A 395 25.24 6.76 -6.28
N VAL A 396 26.32 5.99 -6.46
CA VAL A 396 26.24 4.58 -6.87
C VAL A 396 25.43 3.76 -5.87
N ALA A 397 25.70 3.90 -4.56
CA ALA A 397 24.98 3.18 -3.51
C ALA A 397 23.47 3.46 -3.53
N VAL A 398 23.08 4.74 -3.61
CA VAL A 398 21.67 5.15 -3.64
C VAL A 398 20.95 4.66 -4.89
N LEU A 399 21.60 4.69 -6.05
CA LEU A 399 21.01 4.19 -7.29
C LEU A 399 20.77 2.67 -7.26
N LEU A 400 21.70 1.91 -6.66
CA LEU A 400 21.55 0.47 -6.45
C LEU A 400 20.42 0.16 -5.46
N GLU A 401 20.37 0.89 -4.34
CA GLU A 401 19.31 0.78 -3.33
C GLU A 401 17.93 1.04 -3.96
N LEU A 402 17.74 2.20 -4.59
CA LEU A 402 16.47 2.58 -5.21
C LEU A 402 16.07 1.66 -6.36
N GLY A 403 17.01 1.27 -7.23
CA GLY A 403 16.73 0.33 -8.32
C GLY A 403 16.25 -1.03 -7.81
N THR A 404 16.91 -1.56 -6.78
CA THR A 404 16.54 -2.84 -6.15
C THR A 404 15.21 -2.75 -5.44
N VAL A 405 14.97 -1.66 -4.69
CA VAL A 405 13.73 -1.41 -3.96
C VAL A 405 12.55 -1.28 -4.91
N LEU A 406 12.67 -0.54 -6.02
CA LEU A 406 11.55 -0.39 -6.96
C LEU A 406 11.16 -1.73 -7.60
N LEU A 407 12.12 -2.60 -7.90
CA LEU A 407 11.86 -3.96 -8.36
C LEU A 407 11.18 -4.80 -7.27
N ALA A 408 11.68 -4.76 -6.03
CA ALA A 408 11.11 -5.51 -4.91
C ALA A 408 9.68 -5.05 -4.57
N VAL A 409 9.46 -3.74 -4.47
CA VAL A 409 8.14 -3.13 -4.25
C VAL A 409 7.20 -3.49 -5.39
N GLY A 410 7.65 -3.45 -6.64
CA GLY A 410 6.80 -3.83 -7.77
C GLY A 410 6.46 -5.32 -7.82
N MET A 411 7.34 -6.20 -7.33
CA MET A 411 7.03 -7.64 -7.18
C MET A 411 5.96 -7.90 -6.12
N LEU A 412 5.89 -7.07 -5.07
CA LEU A 412 4.88 -7.18 -4.01
C LEU A 412 3.57 -6.48 -4.40
N ASN A 413 3.69 -5.27 -4.95
CA ASN A 413 2.60 -4.42 -5.41
C ASN A 413 3.06 -3.67 -6.67
N PHE A 414 2.76 -4.26 -7.84
CA PHE A 414 3.15 -3.69 -9.14
C PHE A 414 2.72 -2.24 -9.28
N SER A 415 1.48 -1.94 -8.90
CA SER A 415 0.91 -0.62 -9.08
C SER A 415 1.64 0.46 -8.28
N LEU A 416 2.01 0.15 -7.04
CA LEU A 416 2.84 1.03 -6.22
C LEU A 416 4.25 1.19 -6.82
N GLY A 417 4.91 0.08 -7.14
CA GLY A 417 6.27 0.10 -7.70
C GLY A 417 6.36 0.84 -9.05
N PHE A 418 5.37 0.66 -9.91
CA PHE A 418 5.25 1.35 -11.19
C PHE A 418 5.05 2.85 -11.02
N LEU A 419 4.08 3.27 -10.19
CA LEU A 419 3.83 4.71 -9.94
C LEU A 419 5.04 5.39 -9.28
N LEU A 420 5.67 4.73 -8.31
CA LEU A 420 6.91 5.22 -7.71
C LEU A 420 8.02 5.35 -8.75
N SER A 421 8.17 4.38 -9.65
CA SER A 421 9.16 4.45 -10.72
C SER A 421 8.89 5.61 -11.68
N VAL A 422 7.63 5.83 -12.06
CA VAL A 422 7.22 6.93 -12.96
C VAL A 422 7.55 8.30 -12.36
N VAL A 423 7.41 8.45 -11.05
CA VAL A 423 7.71 9.70 -10.35
C VAL A 423 9.21 9.86 -10.06
N LEU A 424 9.86 8.83 -9.52
CA LEU A 424 11.21 8.93 -8.97
C LEU A 424 12.31 8.78 -10.04
N VAL A 425 12.18 7.84 -10.98
CA VAL A 425 13.25 7.49 -11.92
C VAL A 425 13.66 8.67 -12.81
N PRO A 426 12.74 9.40 -13.48
CA PRO A 426 13.12 10.54 -14.31
C PRO A 426 13.87 11.60 -13.52
N PHE A 427 13.43 11.87 -12.29
CA PHE A 427 14.09 12.85 -11.42
C PHE A 427 15.51 12.42 -11.04
N ILE A 428 15.69 11.19 -10.56
CA ILE A 428 16.99 10.67 -10.11
C ILE A 428 18.01 10.63 -11.27
N ILE A 429 17.55 10.32 -12.49
CA ILE A 429 18.40 10.33 -13.68
C ILE A 429 18.84 11.76 -14.03
N LEU A 430 17.93 12.73 -13.94
CA LEU A 430 18.18 14.13 -14.28
C LEU A 430 18.93 14.91 -13.18
N LEU A 431 19.06 14.34 -11.97
CA LEU A 431 19.80 14.96 -10.88
C LEU A 431 21.28 15.14 -11.27
N ARG A 432 21.71 16.40 -11.45
CA ARG A 432 23.09 16.79 -11.79
C ARG A 432 23.55 18.00 -10.94
N PRO A 433 24.20 17.77 -9.78
CA PRO A 433 24.53 18.82 -8.82
C PRO A 433 25.59 19.84 -9.29
N THR A 434 26.41 19.50 -10.30
CA THR A 434 27.70 20.16 -10.55
C THR A 434 27.76 21.09 -11.77
N ILE A 435 26.74 21.12 -12.65
CA ILE A 435 26.90 21.77 -13.96
C ILE A 435 26.65 23.30 -13.94
N SER A 436 25.68 23.80 -13.18
CA SER A 436 25.37 25.24 -13.13
C SER A 436 24.64 25.65 -11.84
N SER A 437 24.73 26.93 -11.47
CA SER A 437 23.99 27.45 -10.30
C SER A 437 22.47 27.29 -10.45
N ARG A 438 21.93 27.44 -11.67
CA ARG A 438 20.50 27.26 -11.95
C ARG A 438 20.08 25.79 -11.86
N SER A 439 20.88 24.86 -12.39
CA SER A 439 20.59 23.43 -12.30
C SER A 439 20.70 22.92 -10.86
N ARG A 440 21.61 23.49 -10.06
CA ARG A 440 21.71 23.20 -8.62
C ARG A 440 20.46 23.66 -7.87
N LEU A 441 20.01 24.90 -8.07
CA LEU A 441 18.79 25.42 -7.46
C LEU A 441 17.55 24.60 -7.86
N LEU A 442 17.44 24.22 -9.14
CA LEU A 442 16.35 23.37 -9.62
C LEU A 442 16.41 21.98 -8.98
N SER A 443 17.60 21.39 -8.87
CA SER A 443 17.79 20.08 -8.22
C SER A 443 17.41 20.13 -6.73
N TRP A 444 17.75 21.22 -6.03
CA TRP A 444 17.34 21.45 -4.64
C TRP A 444 15.82 21.52 -4.51
N PHE A 445 15.17 22.34 -5.34
CA PHE A 445 13.72 22.51 -5.33
C PHE A 445 13.00 21.18 -5.63
N CYS A 446 13.40 20.48 -6.69
CA CYS A 446 12.79 19.21 -7.06
C CYS A 446 13.06 18.11 -6.01
N CYS A 447 14.24 18.08 -5.38
CA CYS A 447 14.51 17.15 -4.28
C CYS A 447 13.60 17.44 -3.09
N LEU A 448 13.45 18.71 -2.69
CA LEU A 448 12.51 19.10 -1.63
C LEU A 448 11.06 18.70 -1.98
N LEU A 449 10.61 18.90 -3.22
CA LEU A 449 9.27 18.48 -3.65
C LEU A 449 9.06 16.95 -3.51
N LEU A 450 10.10 16.16 -3.76
CA LEU A 450 10.07 14.70 -3.66
C LEU A 450 10.28 14.16 -2.25
N HIS A 451 10.51 15.02 -1.25
CA HIS A 451 10.47 14.59 0.13
C HIS A 451 9.12 13.91 0.42
N PRO A 452 9.07 12.71 1.02
CA PRO A 452 7.84 11.93 1.16
C PRO A 452 6.66 12.72 1.77
N MET A 453 6.93 13.59 2.74
CA MET A 453 5.88 14.45 3.34
C MET A 453 5.34 15.53 2.40
N ASN A 454 6.20 16.10 1.56
CA ASN A 454 5.79 17.10 0.59
C ASN A 454 5.00 16.45 -0.54
N LEU A 455 5.48 15.29 -1.04
CA LEU A 455 4.78 14.51 -2.05
C LEU A 455 3.37 14.13 -1.58
N MET A 456 3.22 13.63 -0.35
CA MET A 456 1.92 13.30 0.24
C MET A 456 1.01 14.53 0.32
N TYR A 457 1.52 15.67 0.78
CA TYR A 457 0.76 16.91 0.85
C TYR A 457 0.27 17.36 -0.54
N PHE A 458 1.14 17.38 -1.56
CA PHE A 458 0.76 17.80 -2.91
C PHE A 458 -0.24 16.85 -3.58
N VAL A 459 -0.09 15.54 -3.36
CA VAL A 459 -1.08 14.55 -3.81
C VAL A 459 -2.44 14.85 -3.19
N LEU A 460 -2.49 15.14 -1.88
CA LEU A 460 -3.75 15.45 -1.18
C LEU A 460 -4.32 16.82 -1.54
N VAL A 461 -3.49 17.82 -1.89
CA VAL A 461 -3.95 19.06 -2.49
C VAL A 461 -4.65 18.78 -3.83
N GLY A 462 -4.05 17.94 -4.68
CA GLY A 462 -4.65 17.53 -5.95
C GLY A 462 -5.98 16.80 -5.79
N PHE A 463 -6.05 15.83 -4.87
CA PHE A 463 -7.30 15.14 -4.54
C PHE A 463 -8.36 16.07 -3.97
N THR A 464 -7.98 16.98 -3.06
CA THR A 464 -8.92 17.95 -2.48
C THR A 464 -9.45 18.90 -3.55
N TRP A 465 -8.60 19.33 -4.49
CA TRP A 465 -9.01 20.18 -5.60
C TRP A 465 -9.98 19.47 -6.55
N TYR A 466 -9.73 18.19 -6.83
CA TYR A 466 -10.62 17.37 -7.66
C TYR A 466 -11.98 17.10 -6.99
N LEU A 467 -11.98 16.78 -5.70
CA LEU A 467 -13.20 16.44 -4.95
C LEU A 467 -14.03 17.67 -4.55
N PHE A 468 -13.40 18.83 -4.37
CA PHE A 468 -14.04 20.07 -3.89
C PHE A 468 -13.63 21.27 -4.76
N PRO A 469 -14.02 21.29 -6.06
CA PRO A 469 -13.65 22.35 -6.99
C PRO A 469 -14.20 23.74 -6.61
N GLU A 470 -15.20 23.79 -5.72
CA GLU A 470 -15.83 25.02 -5.23
C GLU A 470 -15.00 25.78 -4.18
N LEU A 471 -13.96 25.16 -3.61
CA LEU A 471 -13.15 25.79 -2.55
C LEU A 471 -12.16 26.82 -3.11
N ALA A 472 -12.11 28.00 -2.48
CA ALA A 472 -11.04 28.97 -2.71
C ALA A 472 -9.66 28.44 -2.23
N LEU A 473 -8.57 29.07 -2.67
CA LEU A 473 -7.20 28.58 -2.40
C LEU A 473 -6.89 28.39 -0.91
N LYS A 474 -7.22 29.37 -0.05
CA LYS A 474 -6.94 29.27 1.40
C LYS A 474 -7.68 28.09 2.07
N PRO A 475 -9.03 27.96 1.96
CA PRO A 475 -9.73 26.83 2.55
C PRO A 475 -9.35 25.48 1.92
N LEU A 476 -8.99 25.46 0.63
CA LEU A 476 -8.45 24.28 -0.05
C LEU A 476 -7.17 23.79 0.63
N LEU A 477 -6.19 24.68 0.83
CA LEU A 477 -4.90 24.32 1.46
C LEU A 477 -5.07 23.88 2.91
N THR A 478 -5.96 24.54 3.68
CA THR A 478 -6.23 24.11 5.07
C THR A 478 -6.89 22.74 5.13
N LYS A 479 -7.80 22.43 4.19
CA LYS A 479 -8.46 21.13 4.11
C LYS A 479 -7.48 20.04 3.67
N ALA A 480 -6.61 20.33 2.71
CA ALA A 480 -5.55 19.43 2.29
C ALA A 480 -4.54 19.15 3.42
N LEU A 481 -4.20 20.16 4.24
CA LEU A 481 -3.34 19.97 5.41
C LEU A 481 -4.00 19.05 6.44
N ALA A 482 -5.29 19.26 6.75
CA ALA A 482 -6.02 18.37 7.64
C ALA A 482 -6.05 16.92 7.11
N ALA A 483 -6.37 16.76 5.81
CA ALA A 483 -6.35 15.46 5.14
C ALA A 483 -4.95 14.81 5.17
N THR A 484 -3.88 15.61 5.13
CA THR A 484 -2.48 15.13 5.25
C THR A 484 -2.20 14.58 6.63
N MET A 485 -2.66 15.26 7.70
CA MET A 485 -2.51 14.76 9.06
C MET A 485 -3.34 13.50 9.30
N ASP A 486 -4.57 13.44 8.75
CA ASP A 486 -5.43 12.25 8.84
C ASP A 486 -4.83 11.07 8.07
N ALA A 487 -4.41 11.26 6.81
CA ALA A 487 -3.79 10.21 5.99
C ALA A 487 -2.52 9.64 6.63
N LEU A 488 -1.71 10.51 7.25
CA LEU A 488 -0.54 10.07 8.00
C LEU A 488 -0.91 9.21 9.20
N THR A 489 -1.92 9.65 9.95
CA THR A 489 -2.41 8.92 11.13
C THR A 489 -2.95 7.55 10.73
N TYR A 490 -3.74 7.48 9.66
CA TYR A 490 -4.25 6.21 9.13
C TYR A 490 -3.10 5.30 8.67
N SER A 491 -2.09 5.83 7.97
CA SER A 491 -0.93 5.04 7.54
C SER A 491 -0.19 4.40 8.72
N VAL A 492 0.04 5.15 9.81
CA VAL A 492 0.67 4.65 11.04
C VAL A 492 -0.22 3.63 11.75
N VAL A 493 -1.50 3.96 11.94
CA VAL A 493 -2.45 3.10 12.67
C VAL A 493 -2.76 1.81 11.89
N ASP A 494 -2.82 1.86 10.57
CA ASP A 494 -3.05 0.69 9.72
C ASP A 494 -1.83 -0.24 9.70
N SER A 495 -0.60 0.30 9.73
CA SER A 495 0.61 -0.50 9.95
C SER A 495 0.51 -1.25 11.29
N MET A 496 0.11 -0.55 12.35
CA MET A 496 -0.05 -1.11 13.70
C MET A 496 -1.14 -2.18 13.85
N ILE A 497 -2.30 -1.99 13.21
CA ILE A 497 -3.48 -2.86 13.39
C ILE A 497 -3.55 -3.95 12.33
N TYR A 498 -3.31 -3.62 11.06
CA TYR A 498 -3.53 -4.53 9.93
C TYR A 498 -2.23 -5.10 9.37
N GLY A 499 -1.07 -4.51 9.69
CA GLY A 499 0.20 -4.88 9.06
C GLY A 499 0.34 -4.32 7.65
N ASN A 500 -0.18 -3.12 7.40
CA ASN A 500 0.09 -2.38 6.17
C ASN A 500 1.56 -1.92 6.16
N TRP A 501 2.36 -2.38 5.21
CA TRP A 501 3.81 -2.09 5.18
C TRP A 501 4.17 -0.78 4.48
N LEU A 502 3.21 -0.02 3.94
CA LEU A 502 3.49 1.21 3.20
C LEU A 502 4.19 2.26 4.08
N PHE A 503 3.72 2.45 5.32
CA PHE A 503 4.35 3.37 6.27
C PHE A 503 5.80 2.96 6.58
N ASP A 504 6.01 1.68 6.84
CA ASP A 504 7.31 1.12 7.18
C ASP A 504 8.29 1.22 6.01
N LEU A 505 7.83 0.97 4.79
CA LEU A 505 8.60 1.13 3.55
C LEU A 505 9.03 2.58 3.34
N VAL A 506 8.09 3.52 3.46
CA VAL A 506 8.40 4.94 3.29
C VAL A 506 9.42 5.39 4.34
N SER A 507 9.25 4.96 5.58
CA SER A 507 10.11 5.33 6.70
C SER A 507 11.50 4.70 6.62
N LEU A 508 11.60 3.41 6.33
CA LEU A 508 12.86 2.66 6.36
C LEU A 508 13.67 2.76 5.06
N ILE A 509 13.03 3.11 3.94
CA ILE A 509 13.69 3.11 2.63
C ILE A 509 13.61 4.47 1.95
N PHE A 510 12.41 4.98 1.68
CA PHE A 510 12.29 6.20 0.88
C PHE A 510 12.76 7.47 1.61
N ILE A 511 12.58 7.58 2.92
CA ILE A 511 13.14 8.68 3.72
C ILE A 511 14.68 8.62 3.70
N PRO A 512 15.34 7.50 4.06
CA PRO A 512 16.80 7.36 3.96
C PRO A 512 17.33 7.64 2.55
N SER A 513 16.77 7.00 1.52
CA SER A 513 17.13 7.25 0.13
C SER A 513 17.02 8.74 -0.25
N TRP A 514 15.96 9.43 0.19
CA TRP A 514 15.81 10.87 -0.01
C TRP A 514 16.90 11.67 0.72
N ILE A 515 17.23 11.32 1.96
CA ILE A 515 18.30 11.95 2.74
C ILE A 515 19.64 11.83 2.01
N LEU A 516 19.93 10.65 1.47
CA LEU A 516 21.18 10.41 0.74
C LEU A 516 21.24 11.26 -0.54
N LEU A 517 20.13 11.34 -1.31
CA LEU A 517 20.02 12.25 -2.45
C LEU A 517 20.17 13.72 -2.05
N TRP A 518 19.63 14.10 -0.88
CA TRP A 518 19.74 15.45 -0.35
C TRP A 518 21.18 15.82 0.00
N VAL A 519 21.92 14.91 0.65
CA VAL A 519 23.35 15.11 0.98
C VAL A 519 24.20 15.28 -0.28
N LEU A 520 23.93 14.53 -1.36
CA LEU A 520 24.64 14.66 -2.65
C LEU A 520 24.56 16.07 -3.27
N LEU A 521 23.53 16.85 -2.91
CA LEU A 521 23.32 18.20 -3.44
C LEU A 521 24.17 19.28 -2.76
N PHE A 522 24.92 18.93 -1.70
CA PHE A 522 25.78 19.82 -0.92
C PHE A 522 27.20 19.25 -0.75
N PRO A 523 27.98 19.15 -1.85
CA PRO A 523 29.36 18.69 -1.76
C PRO A 523 30.22 19.65 -0.93
N ARG A 524 31.19 19.11 -0.19
CA ARG A 524 32.16 19.88 0.57
C ARG A 524 33.02 20.68 -0.40
N THR A 525 33.01 22.01 -0.27
CA THR A 525 33.89 22.90 -1.04
C THR A 525 35.33 22.72 -0.54
N GLU A 526 36.22 22.28 -1.43
CA GLU A 526 37.65 22.36 -1.17
C GLU A 526 38.09 23.83 -1.27
N LEU A 527 38.62 24.37 -0.17
CA LEU A 527 39.27 25.67 -0.19
C LEU A 527 40.55 25.54 -1.01
N THR A 528 40.51 25.97 -2.27
CA THR A 528 41.73 26.16 -3.06
C THR A 528 42.54 27.29 -2.42
N VAL A 529 43.58 26.91 -1.68
CA VAL A 529 44.58 27.86 -1.17
C VAL A 529 45.29 28.42 -2.39
N SER A 530 44.94 29.64 -2.79
CA SER A 530 45.68 30.37 -3.81
C SER A 530 47.10 30.62 -3.28
N PRO A 531 48.16 30.23 -4.01
CA PRO A 531 49.51 30.54 -3.57
C PRO A 531 49.68 32.06 -3.67
N LYS A 532 49.76 32.72 -2.52
CA LYS A 532 50.16 34.13 -2.46
C LYS A 532 51.54 34.24 -3.11
N LEU A 533 51.58 34.80 -4.32
CA LEU A 533 52.78 35.29 -4.97
C LEU A 533 53.45 36.30 -4.02
N LYS A 534 54.46 35.85 -3.28
CA LYS A 534 55.45 36.72 -2.65
C LYS A 534 56.37 37.20 -3.76
N THR A 535 56.04 38.33 -4.37
CA THR A 535 57.03 39.11 -5.13
C THR A 535 58.07 39.62 -4.12
N LYS A 536 59.24 38.98 -4.11
CA LYS A 536 60.47 39.55 -3.53
C LYS A 536 60.90 40.69 -4.47
N ASN A 537 60.84 41.92 -3.98
CA ASN A 537 61.65 43.01 -4.55
C ASN A 537 63.10 42.76 -4.13
N ASN A 538 63.98 42.60 -5.11
CA ASN A 538 65.40 42.91 -5.02
C ASN A 538 65.71 43.94 -6.09
#